data_AF-A0A5S5AH54-F1
#
_entry.id   AF-A0A5S5AH54-F1
#
_cell.length_a   1.000
_cell.length_b   1.000
_cell.length_c   1.000
_cell.angle_alpha   90.00
_cell.angle_beta   90.00
_cell.angle_gamma   90.00
#
_symmetry.space_group_name_H-M   'P 1'
#
loop_
_entity.id
_entity.type
_entity.pdbx_description
1 polymer ?
#
loop_
_entity_poly.entity_id
_entity_poly.type
_entity_poly.pdbx_seq_one_letter_code
_entity_poly.pdbx_strand_id
1 'polypeptide(L)' 'MLTMTHIDNIRKAFFMKGQNISEIAWEFQKDRKTVPKYLSRGLEHQG' A
#
# COMPACT_ATOMS: atom_id res chain seq x y z
N MET A 1 8.01 -12.01 5.16
CA MET A 1 8.44 -10.60 5.29
C MET A 1 7.96 -9.83 4.09
N LEU A 2 7.34 -8.66 4.26
CA LEU A 2 7.18 -7.73 3.15
C LEU A 2 8.50 -7.01 2.94
N THR A 3 9.09 -7.17 1.75
CA THR A 3 10.21 -6.34 1.34
C THR A 3 9.72 -4.90 1.18
N MET A 4 10.59 -3.91 1.41
CA MET A 4 10.22 -2.50 1.21
C MET A 4 9.61 -2.24 -0.18
N THR A 5 10.01 -3.03 -1.17
CA THR A 5 9.45 -3.06 -2.53
C THR A 5 7.95 -3.33 -2.58
N HIS A 6 7.42 -4.24 -1.76
CA HIS A 6 5.98 -4.55 -1.78
C HIS A 6 5.13 -3.39 -1.25
N ILE A 7 5.60 -2.74 -0.19
CA ILE A 7 4.93 -1.56 0.39
C ILE A 7 5.01 -0.38 -0.58
N ASP A 8 6.16 -0.19 -1.24
CA ASP A 8 6.34 0.84 -2.26
C ASP A 8 5.40 0.63 -3.47
N ASN A 9 5.27 -0.62 -3.95
CA ASN A 9 4.35 -0.94 -5.04
C ASN A 9 2.88 -0.69 -4.66
N ILE A 10 2.47 -1.02 -3.44
CA ILE A 10 1.13 -0.70 -2.90
C ILE A 10 0.90 0.81 -2.87
N ARG A 11 1.90 1.59 -2.44
CA ARG A 11 1.81 3.06 -2.42
C ARG A 11 1.73 3.64 -3.83
N LYS A 12 2.54 3.17 -4.77
CA LYS A 12 2.47 3.60 -6.18
C LYS A 12 1.11 3.26 -6.79
N ALA A 13 0.55 2.09 -6.52
CA ALA A 13 -0.79 1.71 -6.96
C ALA A 13 -1.86 2.71 -6.48
N PHE A 14 -1.79 3.12 -5.21
CA PHE A 14 -2.75 4.07 -4.64
C PHE A 14 -2.50 5.51 -5.12
N PHE A 15 -1.31 6.06 -4.89
CA PHE A 15 -1.02 7.48 -5.09
C PHE A 15 -0.70 7.86 -6.54
N MET A 16 -0.10 6.95 -7.32
CA MET A 16 0.31 7.25 -8.70
C MET A 16 -0.67 6.70 -9.73
N LYS A 17 -1.19 5.48 -9.53
CA LYS A 17 -2.13 4.85 -10.47
C LYS A 17 -3.60 5.14 -10.15
N GLY A 18 -3.90 5.64 -8.95
CA GLY A 18 -5.27 5.96 -8.53
C GLY A 18 -6.15 4.73 -8.24
N GLN A 19 -5.55 3.55 -8.02
CA GLN A 19 -6.30 2.34 -7.71
C GLN A 19 -6.94 2.43 -6.32
N ASN A 20 -8.15 1.88 -6.18
CA ASN A 20 -8.84 1.84 -4.90
C ASN A 20 -8.34 0.69 -4.01
N ILE A 21 -8.68 0.76 -2.71
CA ILE A 21 -8.23 -0.23 -1.71
C ILE A 21 -8.61 -1.67 -2.08
N SER A 22 -9.78 -1.88 -2.69
CA SER A 22 -10.24 -3.22 -3.04
C SER A 22 -9.44 -3.80 -4.20
N GLU A 23 -9.13 -2.99 -5.21
CA GLU A 23 -8.28 -3.39 -6.35
C GLU A 23 -6.88 -3.75 -5.87
N ILE A 24 -6.28 -2.91 -5.03
CA ILE A 24 -4.96 -3.14 -4.45
C ILE A 24 -4.94 -4.40 -3.58
N ALA A 25 -5.97 -4.60 -2.75
CA ALA A 25 -6.10 -5.79 -1.92
C ALA A 25 -6.09 -7.08 -2.76
N TRP A 26 -6.82 -7.08 -3.88
CA TRP A 26 -6.82 -8.19 -4.84
C TRP A 26 -5.47 -8.38 -5.53
N GLU A 27 -4.88 -7.32 -6.09
CA GLU A 27 -3.62 -7.36 -6.83
C GLU A 27 -2.45 -7.87 -5.98
N PHE A 28 -2.34 -7.40 -4.74
CA PHE A 28 -1.22 -7.74 -3.85
C PHE A 28 -1.51 -8.91 -2.90
N GLN A 29 -2.66 -9.57 -3.07
CA GLN A 29 -3.14 -10.65 -2.18
C GLN A 29 -3.03 -10.25 -0.70
N LYS A 30 -3.70 -9.16 -0.34
CA LYS A 30 -3.73 -8.60 1.01
C LYS A 30 -5.16 -8.36 1.46
N ASP A 31 -5.36 -8.36 2.77
CA ASP A 31 -6.64 -7.92 3.32
C ASP A 31 -6.86 -6.42 3.08
N ARG A 32 -8.12 -6.05 2.82
CA ARG A 32 -8.53 -4.64 2.68
C ARG A 32 -8.19 -3.79 3.91
N LYS A 33 -8.12 -4.38 5.11
CA LYS A 33 -7.71 -3.70 6.35
C LYS A 33 -6.21 -3.49 6.48
N THR A 34 -5.43 -4.23 5.69
CA THR A 34 -3.97 -4.24 5.73
C THR A 34 -3.40 -3.18 4.77
N VAL A 35 -4.06 -2.95 3.63
CA VAL A 35 -3.67 -1.91 2.67
C VAL A 35 -3.54 -0.51 3.30
N PRO A 36 -4.52 0.02 4.05
CA PRO A 36 -4.41 1.33 4.71
C PRO A 36 -3.20 1.47 5.64
N LYS A 37 -2.80 0.38 6.32
CA LYS A 37 -1.65 0.37 7.23
C LYS A 37 -0.33 0.60 6.47
N TYR A 38 -0.24 0.13 5.22
CA TYR A 38 0.94 0.35 4.38
C TYR A 38 0.98 1.75 3.77
N LEU A 39 -0.20 2.35 3.54
CA LEU A 39 -0.33 3.74 3.12
C LEU A 39 0.08 4.70 4.25
N SER A 40 -0.35 4.44 5.50
CA SER A 40 -0.06 5.33 6.65
C SER A 40 1.39 5.27 7.12
N ARG A 41 2.02 4.09 7.12
CA ARG A 41 3.39 3.85 7.65
C ARG A 41 4.52 4.50 6.80
N GLY A 42 4.18 5.38 5.88
CA GLY A 42 5.13 6.16 5.06
C GLY A 42 5.21 7.63 5.45
N LEU A 43 4.27 8.09 6.28
CA LEU A 43 4.18 9.47 6.74
C LEU A 43 4.97 9.70 8.05
N GLU A 44 5.31 8.65 8.79
CA GLU A 44 5.94 8.74 10.12
C GLU A 44 7.46 8.99 10.08
N HIS A 45 8.10 8.92 8.90
CA HIS A 45 9.55 9.15 8.73
C HIS A 45 9.88 10.42 7.93
N GLN A 46 8.93 11.35 7.78
CA GLN A 46 9.15 12.68 7.19
C GLN A 46 8.93 13.80 8.21
N GLY A 47 9.26 13.54 9.49
CA GLY A 47 9.29 14.52 10.57
C GLY A 47 10.70 14.69 11.10
#